data_AF-A0A0G1T3V5-F1
#
_entry.id   AF-A0A0G1T3V5-F1
#
_cell.length_a   1.000
_cell.length_b   1.000
_cell.length_c   1.000
_cell.angle_alpha   90.00
_cell.angle_beta   90.00
_cell.angle_gamma   90.00
#
_symmetry.space_group_name_H-M   'P 1'
#
loop_
_entity.id
_entity.type
_entity.pdbx_description
1 polymer ?
#
loop_
_entity_poly.entity_id
_entity_poly.type
_entity_poly.pdbx_seq_one_letter_code
_entity_poly.pdbx_strand_id
1 'polypeptide(L)'
;MVQGEYNVGINNIISCNKMFIMSRKHISILVAFVAAAGVAVCAPDIAIAQDAGTPPPPTSSDGGGTTPPSSGGGSFEPQHIPPPPSSSGGGGGEFHPPEMLGRPMEGGMNQPPNSAYQKEYQRQYEQEVGRQTEQRTREMQERYAPPPQGGGEFRPQGQPFREDGRDNAQGRPFMGGSSSEGRPFGGDEFSPVSGGDFDEEAQEKKMEEREKMMEQERLRQMKRGMAGMERGLKQIRKMMENISKKGITVPGDAQTLVNELQAALDTVKGATEFSEEIEAAMEVIQDKGSDLGELGQRIGMLERLSQMTKQVSKEFAKINSMVAKVKKSKAGREFAEAVANVEGEVGALKAEWERMRSAVAAGEEDGDDIRDTMEWFFERVGDIHRSLELVRQLGSISKMIKSADKEIAMAEKEIARQRKAGKDVTKLEELLSAAKAKIAEVKALTSERGFDPDDLFSLMQELRQIGDEAHDELERVSGKADTKNLGASVIQALTWRRMGF
;
A
#
# COMPACT_ATOMS: atom_id res chain seq x y z
N MET A 1 82.52 37.24 -27.51
CA MET A 1 82.81 36.86 -26.11
C MET A 1 81.63 37.28 -25.24
N VAL A 2 81.28 36.45 -24.26
CA VAL A 2 80.16 36.58 -23.31
C VAL A 2 78.81 36.02 -23.82
N GLN A 3 78.64 34.71 -23.64
CA GLN A 3 77.36 34.07 -23.35
C GLN A 3 77.64 32.77 -22.60
N GLY A 4 77.43 32.79 -21.30
CA GLY A 4 77.64 31.62 -20.44
C GLY A 4 77.39 32.01 -19.00
N GLU A 5 76.12 31.96 -18.59
CA GLU A 5 75.66 31.87 -17.19
C GLU A 5 74.11 31.94 -17.13
N TYR A 6 73.43 30.96 -17.74
CA TYR A 6 72.00 30.73 -17.50
C TYR A 6 71.71 29.24 -17.67
N ASN A 7 72.25 28.40 -16.77
CA ASN A 7 71.88 26.97 -16.77
C ASN A 7 71.98 26.25 -15.41
N VAL A 8 71.76 26.96 -14.29
CA VAL A 8 71.71 26.34 -12.95
C VAL A 8 70.38 26.56 -12.22
N GLY A 9 69.46 27.38 -12.76
CA GLY A 9 68.23 27.77 -12.05
C GLY A 9 66.98 26.90 -12.22
N ILE A 10 66.89 26.03 -13.24
CA ILE A 10 65.61 25.37 -13.59
C ILE A 10 65.50 23.94 -13.03
N ASN A 11 66.61 23.27 -12.74
CA ASN A 11 66.56 21.89 -12.23
C ASN A 11 66.20 21.77 -10.74
N ASN A 12 66.32 22.84 -9.94
CA ASN A 12 65.90 22.82 -8.53
C ASN A 12 64.41 23.12 -8.31
N ILE A 13 63.73 23.78 -9.26
CA ILE A 13 62.30 24.10 -9.13
C ILE A 13 61.41 22.92 -9.60
N ILE A 14 61.89 22.11 -10.54
CA ILE A 14 61.17 20.91 -11.01
C ILE A 14 61.25 19.75 -9.99
N SER A 15 62.30 19.70 -9.16
CA SER A 15 62.45 18.68 -8.12
C SER A 15 61.54 18.95 -6.89
N CYS A 16 61.34 20.21 -6.51
CA CYS A 16 60.42 20.57 -5.42
C CYS A 16 58.93 20.37 -5.78
N ASN A 17 58.55 20.57 -7.04
CA ASN A 17 57.16 20.35 -7.47
C ASN A 17 56.79 18.86 -7.59
N LYS A 18 57.74 17.98 -7.93
CA LYS A 18 57.52 16.51 -7.90
C LYS A 18 57.37 15.96 -6.48
N MET A 19 58.05 16.55 -5.50
CA MET A 19 57.94 16.13 -4.10
C MET A 19 56.63 16.60 -3.44
N PHE A 20 56.06 17.72 -3.90
CA PHE A 20 54.78 18.24 -3.36
C PHE A 20 53.53 17.57 -3.97
N ILE A 21 53.60 17.08 -5.21
CA ILE A 21 52.45 16.43 -5.89
C ILE A 21 52.26 14.95 -5.46
N MET A 22 53.29 14.26 -4.97
CA MET A 22 53.14 12.88 -4.46
C MET A 22 52.43 12.79 -3.08
N SER A 23 52.40 13.89 -2.32
CA SER A 23 51.81 13.92 -0.97
C SER A 23 50.27 13.96 -0.97
N ARG A 24 49.64 14.51 -2.02
CA ARG A 24 48.16 14.61 -2.10
C ARG A 24 47.46 13.31 -2.45
N LYS A 25 48.13 12.37 -3.15
CA LYS A 25 47.53 11.08 -3.52
C LYS A 25 47.30 10.14 -2.33
N HIS A 26 47.98 10.36 -1.20
CA HIS A 26 47.86 9.50 -0.01
C HIS A 26 46.83 10.05 1.00
N ILE A 27 46.57 11.36 0.97
CA ILE A 27 45.55 12.01 1.82
C ILE A 27 44.14 11.75 1.28
N SER A 28 43.97 11.66 -0.05
CA SER A 28 42.66 11.38 -0.66
C SER A 28 42.14 9.96 -0.44
N ILE A 29 43.00 9.03 0.00
CA ILE A 29 42.66 7.60 0.15
C ILE A 29 42.16 7.30 1.57
N LEU A 30 42.71 7.95 2.61
CA LEU A 30 42.19 7.84 3.98
C LEU A 30 40.90 8.66 4.20
N VAL A 31 40.74 9.79 3.49
CA VAL A 31 39.44 10.48 3.39
C VAL A 31 38.40 9.60 2.69
N ALA A 32 38.81 8.64 1.85
CA ALA A 32 37.88 7.67 1.25
C ALA A 32 37.38 6.62 2.25
N PHE A 33 38.16 6.27 3.29
CA PHE A 33 37.69 5.41 4.39
C PHE A 33 36.57 6.10 5.19
N VAL A 34 36.77 7.39 5.52
CA VAL A 34 35.80 8.22 6.24
C VAL A 34 34.59 8.59 5.37
N ALA A 35 34.79 8.86 4.08
CA ALA A 35 33.70 9.17 3.15
C ALA A 35 32.89 7.94 2.72
N ALA A 36 33.50 6.75 2.57
CA ALA A 36 32.78 5.52 2.25
C ALA A 36 31.93 5.01 3.43
N ALA A 37 32.37 5.25 4.67
CA ALA A 37 31.58 4.98 5.87
C ALA A 37 30.50 6.05 6.12
N GLY A 38 30.76 7.33 5.80
CA GLY A 38 29.82 8.43 5.98
C GLY A 38 28.69 8.54 4.94
N VAL A 39 28.94 8.15 3.68
CA VAL A 39 27.94 8.26 2.59
C VAL A 39 26.93 7.10 2.59
N ALA A 40 27.21 5.98 3.26
CA ALA A 40 26.31 4.84 3.34
C ALA A 40 25.21 4.96 4.43
N VAL A 41 25.26 6.00 5.28
CA VAL A 41 24.33 6.20 6.41
C VAL A 41 23.34 7.36 6.18
N CYS A 42 23.45 8.09 5.07
CA CYS A 42 22.42 9.04 4.66
C CYS A 42 21.48 8.37 3.65
N ALA A 43 20.19 8.28 4.00
CA ALA A 43 19.13 7.77 3.14
C ALA A 43 19.21 8.37 1.73
N PRO A 44 19.08 7.58 0.65
CA PRO A 44 18.99 8.14 -0.69
C PRO A 44 17.61 8.80 -0.86
N ASP A 45 17.59 10.13 -0.89
CA ASP A 45 16.54 10.85 -1.60
C ASP A 45 16.60 10.45 -3.07
N ILE A 46 15.56 9.74 -3.51
CA ILE A 46 15.43 9.28 -4.89
C ILE A 46 14.98 10.46 -5.75
N ALA A 47 15.92 11.07 -6.46
CA ALA A 47 15.60 11.85 -7.66
C ALA A 47 15.30 10.87 -8.82
N ILE A 48 14.04 10.80 -9.23
CA ILE A 48 13.62 10.08 -10.43
C ILE A 48 14.04 10.92 -11.64
N ALA A 49 15.14 10.54 -12.30
CA ALA A 49 15.44 11.01 -13.65
C ALA A 49 14.71 10.13 -14.66
N GLN A 50 13.81 10.74 -15.44
CA GLN A 50 13.22 10.13 -16.63
C GLN A 50 14.30 10.05 -17.71
N ASP A 51 14.71 8.83 -18.08
CA ASP A 51 15.58 8.60 -19.22
C ASP A 51 14.74 8.14 -20.42
N ALA A 52 14.75 8.96 -21.46
CA ALA A 52 14.04 8.75 -22.71
C ALA A 52 14.88 7.84 -23.62
N GLY A 53 14.51 6.56 -23.69
CA GLY A 53 15.14 5.60 -24.60
C GLY A 53 14.71 5.83 -26.06
N THR A 54 15.66 6.22 -26.90
CA THR A 54 15.56 6.12 -28.37
C THR A 54 16.01 4.72 -28.84
N PRO A 55 15.40 4.18 -29.91
CA PRO A 55 15.74 2.84 -30.41
C PRO A 55 17.05 2.83 -31.23
N PRO A 56 17.83 1.73 -31.21
CA PRO A 56 19.04 1.61 -32.01
C PRO A 56 18.74 1.26 -33.48
N PRO A 57 19.64 1.62 -34.43
CA PRO A 57 19.46 1.36 -35.86
C PRO A 57 19.81 -0.10 -36.24
N PRO A 58 19.32 -0.59 -37.39
CA PRO A 58 19.61 -1.95 -37.85
C PRO A 58 21.02 -2.04 -38.45
N THR A 59 21.74 -3.11 -38.09
CA THR A 59 23.01 -3.50 -38.71
C THR A 59 22.78 -4.49 -39.84
N SER A 60 23.20 -4.11 -41.04
CA SER A 60 23.35 -4.94 -42.23
C SER A 60 24.65 -5.76 -42.14
N SER A 61 24.61 -7.05 -42.51
CA SER A 61 25.69 -7.69 -43.29
C SER A 61 25.33 -9.12 -43.72
N ASP A 62 25.79 -9.42 -44.94
CA ASP A 62 25.52 -10.55 -45.80
C ASP A 62 26.17 -11.89 -45.40
N GLY A 63 25.62 -12.99 -45.92
CA GLY A 63 26.30 -14.29 -46.02
C GLY A 63 25.36 -15.43 -46.42
N GLY A 64 25.31 -15.75 -47.72
CA GLY A 64 24.33 -16.65 -48.34
C GLY A 64 24.59 -18.17 -48.26
N GLY A 65 23.59 -18.94 -48.72
CA GLY A 65 23.66 -20.40 -48.88
C GLY A 65 22.33 -21.06 -49.30
N THR A 66 21.96 -20.93 -50.59
CA THR A 66 21.23 -21.87 -51.49
C THR A 66 20.13 -22.88 -51.01
N THR A 67 18.87 -22.57 -51.42
CA THR A 67 17.81 -23.41 -52.11
C THR A 67 17.06 -24.60 -51.42
N PRO A 68 15.85 -25.05 -51.91
CA PRO A 68 14.55 -24.37 -52.18
C PRO A 68 13.33 -25.23 -51.67
N PRO A 69 12.07 -25.11 -52.20
CA PRO A 69 11.00 -24.23 -51.71
C PRO A 69 9.78 -24.98 -51.12
N SER A 70 8.94 -24.30 -50.34
CA SER A 70 7.53 -24.67 -50.20
C SER A 70 6.63 -23.45 -50.04
N SER A 71 5.71 -23.38 -50.98
CA SER A 71 4.51 -22.55 -51.15
C SER A 71 3.75 -22.15 -49.88
N GLY A 72 3.24 -20.92 -49.85
CA GLY A 72 2.19 -20.50 -48.93
C GLY A 72 2.01 -18.99 -48.86
N GLY A 73 1.41 -18.38 -49.89
CA GLY A 73 1.01 -16.97 -49.87
C GLY A 73 -0.20 -16.75 -48.96
N GLY A 74 -0.13 -15.71 -48.13
CA GLY A 74 -1.23 -15.22 -47.32
C GLY A 74 -1.06 -13.73 -47.04
N SER A 75 -1.75 -12.91 -47.82
CA SER A 75 -1.87 -11.46 -47.61
C SER A 75 -2.69 -11.20 -46.34
N PHE A 76 -2.15 -10.39 -45.42
CA PHE A 76 -2.89 -9.89 -44.26
C PHE A 76 -2.99 -8.37 -44.31
N GLU A 77 -4.21 -7.87 -44.50
CA GLU A 77 -4.60 -6.47 -44.30
C GLU A 77 -4.56 -6.12 -42.80
N PRO A 78 -4.17 -4.89 -42.41
CA PRO A 78 -4.30 -4.43 -41.05
C PRO A 78 -5.73 -3.91 -40.77
N GLN A 79 -6.43 -4.56 -39.84
CA GLN A 79 -7.73 -4.13 -39.34
C GLN A 79 -7.61 -2.90 -38.42
N HIS A 80 -8.51 -1.94 -38.65
CA HIS A 80 -8.74 -0.77 -37.82
C HIS A 80 -9.26 -1.13 -36.42
N ILE A 81 -8.68 -0.51 -35.40
CA ILE A 81 -9.13 -0.58 -34.00
C ILE A 81 -10.20 0.49 -33.77
N PRO A 82 -11.41 0.16 -33.26
CA PRO A 82 -12.39 1.16 -32.84
C PRO A 82 -12.08 1.72 -31.43
N PRO A 83 -12.43 2.99 -31.13
CA PRO A 83 -12.26 3.56 -29.79
C PRO A 83 -13.28 3.00 -28.78
N PRO A 84 -12.96 2.96 -27.48
CA PRO A 84 -13.84 2.43 -26.45
C PRO A 84 -15.03 3.37 -26.14
N PRO A 85 -16.17 2.82 -25.66
CA PRO A 85 -17.37 3.59 -25.38
C PRO A 85 -17.26 4.40 -24.08
N SER A 86 -17.86 5.59 -24.11
CA SER A 86 -18.10 6.46 -22.95
C SER A 86 -19.09 5.82 -21.98
N SER A 87 -18.64 5.54 -20.76
CA SER A 87 -19.49 5.07 -19.67
C SER A 87 -20.21 6.25 -19.02
N SER A 88 -21.52 6.34 -19.26
CA SER A 88 -22.47 7.11 -18.45
C SER A 88 -23.16 6.19 -17.44
N GLY A 89 -23.38 6.71 -16.23
CA GLY A 89 -24.10 6.04 -15.13
C GLY A 89 -23.32 6.23 -13.83
N GLY A 90 -23.85 6.77 -12.74
CA GLY A 90 -25.24 6.97 -12.36
C GLY A 90 -25.47 6.40 -10.97
N GLY A 91 -25.29 7.23 -9.94
CA GLY A 91 -25.93 7.09 -8.61
C GLY A 91 -25.34 6.10 -7.60
N GLY A 92 -25.04 6.62 -6.40
CA GLY A 92 -24.94 5.83 -5.16
C GLY A 92 -23.53 5.73 -4.56
N GLY A 93 -22.92 6.85 -4.15
CA GLY A 93 -21.66 6.84 -3.43
C GLY A 93 -21.86 6.70 -1.92
N GLU A 94 -21.56 5.52 -1.38
CA GLU A 94 -21.24 5.32 0.03
C GLU A 94 -19.97 6.09 0.41
N PHE A 95 -19.97 6.68 1.60
CA PHE A 95 -18.88 7.50 2.12
C PHE A 95 -17.70 6.62 2.53
N HIS A 96 -16.65 6.59 1.71
CA HIS A 96 -15.36 6.03 2.08
C HIS A 96 -14.40 7.19 2.42
N PRO A 97 -13.71 7.17 3.58
CA PRO A 97 -12.63 8.10 3.83
C PRO A 97 -11.52 7.92 2.76
N PRO A 98 -10.86 9.01 2.33
CA PRO A 98 -9.84 8.91 1.30
C PRO A 98 -8.65 8.06 1.78
N GLU A 99 -8.38 6.95 1.10
CA GLU A 99 -7.15 6.17 1.24
C GLU A 99 -5.96 7.00 0.74
N MET A 100 -5.22 7.60 1.66
CA MET A 100 -3.94 8.25 1.37
C MET A 100 -2.85 7.18 1.24
N LEU A 101 -2.46 6.89 0.00
CA LEU A 101 -1.34 6.02 -0.36
C LEU A 101 0.01 6.57 0.16
N GLY A 102 0.48 6.00 1.27
CA GLY A 102 1.87 5.53 1.47
C GLY A 102 3.01 6.56 1.63
N ARG A 103 3.39 6.83 2.89
CA ARG A 103 4.80 6.80 3.39
C ARG A 103 4.83 6.77 4.95
N PRO A 104 5.97 6.40 5.57
CA PRO A 104 6.06 5.25 6.47
C PRO A 104 5.66 5.56 7.92
N MET A 105 5.03 4.58 8.56
CA MET A 105 5.00 4.46 10.02
C MET A 105 6.37 3.94 10.47
N GLU A 106 7.19 4.82 11.04
CA GLU A 106 8.38 4.45 11.80
C GLU A 106 8.16 4.88 13.25
N GLY A 107 8.47 3.97 14.18
CA GLY A 107 7.92 3.92 15.53
C GLY A 107 8.53 4.87 16.56
N GLY A 108 8.14 4.63 17.82
CA GLY A 108 8.80 5.15 19.01
C GLY A 108 7.87 5.99 19.88
N MET A 109 7.31 5.34 20.91
CA MET A 109 6.74 6.03 22.07
C MET A 109 7.82 6.93 22.71
N ASN A 110 7.38 8.11 23.19
CA ASN A 110 8.14 9.14 23.92
C ASN A 110 8.87 10.24 23.12
N GLN A 111 8.17 10.93 22.22
CA GLN A 111 8.43 12.35 22.00
C GLN A 111 7.16 13.19 22.27
N PRO A 112 7.29 14.36 22.92
CA PRO A 112 6.16 15.26 23.14
C PRO A 112 5.57 15.67 21.77
N PRO A 113 4.24 15.76 21.66
CA PRO A 113 3.56 15.88 20.37
C PRO A 113 3.98 17.20 19.71
N ASN A 114 4.71 17.09 18.60
CA ASN A 114 5.05 18.22 17.78
C ASN A 114 3.75 18.68 17.08
N SER A 115 3.11 19.68 17.68
CA SER A 115 1.77 20.19 17.32
C SER A 115 1.62 20.69 15.88
N ALA A 116 2.72 20.86 15.14
CA ALA A 116 2.70 21.35 13.76
C ALA A 116 2.10 20.33 12.78
N TYR A 117 2.48 19.04 12.88
CA TYR A 117 2.01 18.01 11.95
C TYR A 117 0.51 17.75 12.09
N GLN A 118 0.03 17.65 13.33
CA GLN A 118 -1.40 17.42 13.60
C GLN A 118 -2.26 18.59 13.11
N LYS A 119 -1.74 19.83 13.21
CA LYS A 119 -2.41 21.03 12.69
C LYS A 119 -2.45 21.07 11.17
N GLU A 120 -1.39 20.61 10.52
CA GLU A 120 -1.33 20.55 9.05
C GLU A 120 -2.22 19.44 8.49
N TYR A 121 -2.27 18.28 9.16
CA TYR A 121 -3.21 17.22 8.84
C TYR A 121 -4.68 17.67 8.99
N GLN A 122 -5.01 18.33 10.10
CA GLN A 122 -6.36 18.85 10.33
C GLN A 122 -6.75 19.91 9.30
N ARG A 123 -5.79 20.77 8.90
CA ARG A 123 -6.01 21.77 7.84
C ARG A 123 -6.26 21.13 6.47
N GLN A 124 -5.53 20.07 6.11
CA GLN A 124 -5.77 19.36 4.85
C GLN A 124 -7.13 18.66 4.85
N TYR A 125 -7.50 18.02 5.97
CA TYR A 125 -8.79 17.35 6.10
C TYR A 125 -9.97 18.34 5.97
N GLU A 126 -9.91 19.49 6.65
CA GLU A 126 -10.93 20.54 6.54
C GLU A 126 -11.03 21.12 5.12
N GLN A 127 -9.90 21.25 4.43
CA GLN A 127 -9.87 21.74 3.05
C GLN A 127 -10.51 20.75 2.06
N GLU A 128 -10.27 19.45 2.23
CA GLU A 128 -10.86 18.40 1.40
C GLU A 128 -12.37 18.26 1.63
N VAL A 129 -12.81 18.30 2.89
CA VAL A 129 -14.23 18.31 3.27
C VAL A 129 -14.93 19.56 2.72
N GLY A 130 -14.25 20.72 2.73
CA GLY A 130 -14.74 21.95 2.12
C GLY A 130 -14.99 21.82 0.62
N ARG A 131 -14.03 21.25 -0.12
CA ARG A 131 -14.18 21.04 -1.58
C ARG A 131 -15.31 20.08 -1.91
N GLN A 132 -15.46 18.97 -1.17
CA GLN A 132 -16.57 18.05 -1.39
C GLN A 132 -17.94 18.68 -1.09
N THR A 133 -18.02 19.48 -0.02
CA THR A 133 -19.26 20.16 0.37
C THR A 133 -19.65 21.20 -0.67
N GLU A 134 -18.69 21.98 -1.18
CA GLU A 134 -18.91 22.96 -2.24
C GLU A 134 -19.33 22.28 -3.56
N GLN A 135 -18.69 21.16 -3.92
CA GLN A 135 -19.05 20.39 -5.11
C GLN A 135 -20.48 19.84 -5.03
N ARG A 136 -20.87 19.26 -3.89
CA ARG A 136 -22.24 18.77 -3.66
C ARG A 136 -23.26 19.92 -3.66
N THR A 137 -22.90 21.08 -3.12
CA THR A 137 -23.76 22.28 -3.14
C THR A 137 -23.97 22.77 -4.56
N ARG A 138 -22.92 22.75 -5.39
CA ARG A 138 -22.99 23.13 -6.80
C ARG A 138 -23.83 22.17 -7.63
N GLU A 139 -23.65 20.86 -7.44
CA GLU A 139 -24.48 19.83 -8.10
C GLU A 139 -25.95 19.94 -7.72
N MET A 140 -26.25 20.26 -6.45
CA MET A 140 -27.62 20.50 -6.02
C MET A 140 -28.18 21.76 -6.66
N GLN A 141 -27.42 22.85 -6.70
CA GLN A 141 -27.85 24.11 -7.32
C GLN A 141 -28.08 23.96 -8.84
N GLU A 142 -27.26 23.17 -9.54
CA GLU A 142 -27.45 22.86 -10.96
C GLU A 142 -28.68 21.97 -11.20
N ARG A 143 -29.02 21.05 -10.29
CA ARG A 143 -30.26 20.25 -10.40
C ARG A 143 -31.54 21.06 -10.21
N TYR A 144 -31.47 22.18 -9.49
CA TYR A 144 -32.62 23.06 -9.25
C TYR A 144 -32.59 24.36 -10.09
N ALA A 145 -31.60 24.53 -10.96
CA ALA A 145 -31.59 25.62 -11.91
C ALA A 145 -32.68 25.38 -12.97
N PRO A 146 -33.67 26.28 -13.12
CA PRO A 146 -34.68 26.14 -14.15
C PRO A 146 -34.00 26.12 -15.53
N PRO A 147 -34.42 25.23 -16.44
CA PRO A 147 -33.81 25.15 -17.77
C PRO A 147 -33.92 26.51 -18.47
N PRO A 148 -32.89 26.94 -19.21
CA PRO A 148 -32.94 28.19 -19.95
C PRO A 148 -34.09 28.11 -20.95
N GLN A 149 -35.07 28.99 -20.80
CA GLN A 149 -36.18 29.15 -21.74
C GLN A 149 -35.63 29.59 -23.10
N GLY A 150 -35.31 28.62 -23.94
CA GLY A 150 -35.14 28.81 -25.37
C GLY A 150 -36.52 29.02 -26.00
N GLY A 151 -36.70 30.19 -26.61
CA GLY A 151 -37.94 30.60 -27.26
C GLY A 151 -38.36 29.62 -28.36
N GLY A 152 -39.59 29.13 -28.24
CA GLY A 152 -40.29 28.35 -29.25
C GLY A 152 -41.78 28.49 -29.02
N GLU A 153 -42.42 29.29 -29.87
CA GLU A 153 -43.85 29.53 -29.88
C GLU A 153 -44.64 28.23 -30.02
N PHE A 154 -45.51 27.93 -29.06
CA PHE A 154 -46.64 27.03 -29.29
C PHE A 154 -47.81 27.41 -28.37
N ARG A 155 -48.86 27.99 -28.98
CA ARG A 155 -50.21 28.07 -28.42
C ARG A 155 -50.92 26.72 -28.70
N PRO A 156 -51.75 26.20 -27.78
CA PRO A 156 -53.18 26.52 -27.89
C PRO A 156 -53.96 26.62 -26.56
N GLN A 157 -54.98 27.48 -26.64
CA GLN A 157 -56.30 27.49 -25.99
C GLN A 157 -56.53 26.66 -24.70
N GLY A 158 -56.76 27.40 -23.62
CA GLY A 158 -58.09 27.47 -23.01
C GLY A 158 -58.32 26.65 -21.74
N GLN A 159 -58.22 27.31 -20.58
CA GLN A 159 -59.27 27.31 -19.55
C GLN A 159 -58.96 28.35 -18.46
N PRO A 160 -59.98 29.07 -17.92
CA PRO A 160 -59.76 30.16 -16.97
C PRO A 160 -60.10 29.75 -15.53
N PHE A 161 -59.18 29.93 -14.59
CA PHE A 161 -59.45 30.16 -13.16
C PHE A 161 -58.27 30.97 -12.60
N ARG A 162 -58.44 32.29 -12.42
CA ARG A 162 -58.62 33.00 -11.13
C ARG A 162 -57.56 32.60 -10.09
N GLU A 163 -56.51 33.39 -9.87
CA GLU A 163 -56.43 34.74 -9.24
C GLU A 163 -56.44 34.67 -7.70
N ASP A 164 -55.50 35.42 -7.10
CA ASP A 164 -55.10 35.57 -5.69
C ASP A 164 -54.17 34.46 -5.14
N GLY A 165 -53.00 34.73 -4.56
CA GLY A 165 -52.31 35.96 -4.21
C GLY A 165 -51.21 35.68 -3.17
N ARG A 166 -50.06 36.36 -3.33
CA ARG A 166 -49.09 36.82 -2.31
C ARG A 166 -48.24 35.85 -1.45
N ASP A 167 -46.93 36.12 -1.55
CA ASP A 167 -45.96 36.42 -0.47
C ASP A 167 -45.76 35.46 0.71
N ASN A 168 -44.59 34.80 0.75
CA ASN A 168 -43.59 34.80 1.85
C ASN A 168 -42.58 33.66 1.60
N ALA A 169 -41.27 33.88 1.41
CA ALA A 169 -40.29 34.52 2.29
C ALA A 169 -40.11 33.82 3.66
N GLN A 170 -38.93 33.21 3.82
CA GLN A 170 -38.17 32.99 5.06
C GLN A 170 -38.60 31.87 6.02
N GLY A 171 -37.62 31.04 6.40
CA GLY A 171 -37.47 30.58 7.79
C GLY A 171 -37.57 29.08 8.04
N ARG A 172 -36.41 28.44 8.26
CA ARG A 172 -36.23 27.26 9.14
C ARG A 172 -36.83 27.51 10.56
N PRO A 173 -36.86 26.53 11.49
CA PRO A 173 -36.84 25.06 11.39
C PRO A 173 -38.05 24.38 12.09
N PHE A 174 -38.14 23.09 11.82
CA PHE A 174 -39.09 22.10 12.34
C PHE A 174 -39.06 21.99 13.89
N MET A 175 -40.21 22.28 14.53
CA MET A 175 -40.58 21.85 15.89
C MET A 175 -40.70 20.31 15.94
N GLY A 176 -40.37 19.57 17.01
CA GLY A 176 -40.29 19.94 18.41
C GLY A 176 -41.63 19.79 19.13
N GLY A 177 -42.02 18.57 19.49
CA GLY A 177 -43.03 18.30 20.53
C GLY A 177 -44.44 17.96 20.03
N SER A 178 -44.80 16.68 20.08
CA SER A 178 -46.19 16.23 20.10
C SER A 178 -46.51 15.69 21.50
N SER A 179 -46.81 16.61 22.42
CA SER A 179 -47.65 16.34 23.58
C SER A 179 -49.08 16.15 23.07
N SER A 180 -49.61 14.93 23.18
CA SER A 180 -51.04 14.67 23.02
C SER A 180 -51.70 14.84 24.38
N GLU A 181 -52.13 16.06 24.63
CA GLU A 181 -52.89 16.46 25.82
C GLU A 181 -54.29 16.87 25.34
N GLY A 182 -55.29 16.12 25.78
CA GLY A 182 -56.63 16.64 26.05
C GLY A 182 -57.62 16.74 24.87
N ARG A 183 -58.69 15.93 24.98
CA ARG A 183 -60.13 16.32 24.99
C ARG A 183 -61.00 15.30 24.23
N PRO A 184 -62.32 15.25 24.49
CA PRO A 184 -62.94 15.13 25.80
C PRO A 184 -64.08 14.10 25.81
N PHE A 185 -64.43 13.67 27.01
CA PHE A 185 -65.72 13.08 27.35
C PHE A 185 -66.90 13.88 26.75
N GLY A 186 -67.79 13.19 26.04
CA GLY A 186 -69.08 13.64 25.53
C GLY A 186 -69.58 12.52 24.61
N GLY A 187 -70.42 11.58 25.05
CA GLY A 187 -71.68 11.82 25.72
C GLY A 187 -72.73 12.01 24.64
N ASP A 188 -73.23 10.92 24.05
CA ASP A 188 -74.57 10.84 23.48
C ASP A 188 -74.95 9.38 23.14
N GLU A 189 -76.14 9.02 23.64
CA GLU A 189 -77.06 8.00 23.12
C GLU A 189 -76.57 6.57 22.91
N PHE A 190 -76.45 5.85 24.03
CA PHE A 190 -76.69 4.41 24.05
C PHE A 190 -78.22 4.16 23.97
N SER A 191 -78.77 4.10 22.76
CA SER A 191 -80.08 3.50 22.51
C SER A 191 -79.95 1.97 22.53
N PRO A 192 -80.60 1.25 23.45
CA PRO A 192 -80.73 -0.19 23.32
C PRO A 192 -81.75 -0.47 22.21
N VAL A 193 -81.26 -0.75 21.00
CA VAL A 193 -82.10 -1.36 19.95
C VAL A 193 -82.38 -2.79 20.41
N SER A 194 -83.43 -2.87 21.20
CA SER A 194 -84.17 -4.07 21.56
C SER A 194 -84.98 -4.53 20.35
N GLY A 195 -84.86 -5.81 20.02
CA GLY A 195 -85.89 -6.53 19.29
C GLY A 195 -85.88 -6.33 17.78
N GLY A 196 -84.94 -6.97 17.11
CA GLY A 196 -85.16 -7.49 15.78
C GLY A 196 -84.56 -8.89 15.76
N ASP A 197 -85.32 -9.89 15.35
CA ASP A 197 -84.80 -11.18 14.92
C ASP A 197 -83.82 -10.92 13.77
N PHE A 198 -82.60 -10.55 14.12
CA PHE A 198 -81.49 -10.41 13.21
C PHE A 198 -81.12 -11.83 12.83
N ASP A 199 -81.34 -12.11 11.56
CA ASP A 199 -80.95 -13.30 10.82
C ASP A 199 -79.50 -13.70 11.20
N GLU A 200 -79.34 -14.53 12.23
CA GLU A 200 -78.05 -14.96 12.81
C GLU A 200 -77.15 -15.53 11.71
N GLU A 201 -77.75 -16.23 10.75
CA GLU A 201 -77.09 -16.83 9.58
C GLU A 201 -76.51 -15.76 8.62
N ALA A 202 -77.20 -14.61 8.45
CA ALA A 202 -76.69 -13.50 7.64
C ALA A 202 -75.56 -12.73 8.34
N GLN A 203 -75.59 -12.68 9.68
CA GLN A 203 -74.52 -12.07 10.46
C GLN A 203 -73.28 -12.97 10.54
N GLU A 204 -73.45 -14.29 10.63
CA GLU A 204 -72.39 -15.29 10.57
C GLU A 204 -71.68 -15.30 9.20
N LYS A 205 -72.44 -15.30 8.11
CA LYS A 205 -71.88 -15.23 6.75
C LYS A 205 -71.10 -13.94 6.49
N LYS A 206 -71.56 -12.82 7.04
CA LYS A 206 -70.85 -11.54 6.98
C LYS A 206 -69.57 -11.54 7.83
N MET A 207 -69.52 -12.30 8.91
CA MET A 207 -68.30 -12.51 9.70
C MET A 207 -67.30 -13.40 8.97
N GLU A 208 -67.75 -14.49 8.34
CA GLU A 208 -66.89 -15.39 7.56
C GLU A 208 -66.29 -14.71 6.32
N GLU A 209 -67.08 -13.90 5.59
CA GLU A 209 -66.56 -13.09 4.48
C GLU A 209 -65.56 -12.03 4.94
N ARG A 210 -65.79 -11.44 6.12
CA ARG A 210 -64.86 -10.49 6.72
C ARG A 210 -63.56 -11.17 7.16
N GLU A 211 -63.63 -12.38 7.70
CA GLU A 211 -62.48 -13.19 8.08
C GLU A 211 -61.63 -13.56 6.86
N LYS A 212 -62.25 -14.07 5.79
CA LYS A 212 -61.58 -14.34 4.51
C LYS A 212 -60.92 -13.10 3.91
N MET A 213 -61.57 -11.94 4.01
CA MET A 213 -60.99 -10.67 3.55
C MET A 213 -59.75 -10.28 4.38
N MET A 214 -59.81 -10.44 5.71
CA MET A 214 -58.68 -10.17 6.60
C MET A 214 -57.52 -11.14 6.36
N GLU A 215 -57.78 -12.42 6.16
CA GLU A 215 -56.77 -13.42 5.82
C GLU A 215 -56.11 -13.13 4.47
N GLN A 216 -56.91 -12.76 3.47
CA GLN A 216 -56.39 -12.41 2.15
C GLN A 216 -55.54 -11.14 2.20
N GLU A 217 -55.91 -10.15 3.02
CA GLU A 217 -55.11 -8.95 3.24
C GLU A 217 -53.79 -9.27 3.97
N ARG A 218 -53.84 -10.11 5.01
CA ARG A 218 -52.65 -10.64 5.69
C ARG A 218 -51.71 -11.36 4.72
N LEU A 219 -52.25 -12.24 3.87
CA LEU A 219 -51.48 -12.97 2.87
C LEU A 219 -50.84 -12.02 1.85
N ARG A 220 -51.56 -11.00 1.38
CA ARG A 220 -51.01 -9.96 0.50
C ARG A 220 -49.89 -9.17 1.16
N GLN A 221 -50.07 -8.77 2.42
CA GLN A 221 -49.04 -8.05 3.18
C GLN A 221 -47.80 -8.93 3.37
N MET A 222 -47.99 -10.21 3.69
CA MET A 222 -46.93 -11.20 3.84
C MET A 222 -46.15 -11.41 2.54
N LYS A 223 -46.83 -11.65 1.42
CA LYS A 223 -46.20 -11.75 0.08
C LYS A 223 -45.39 -10.51 -0.26
N ARG A 224 -45.88 -9.32 0.12
CA ARG A 224 -45.14 -8.06 -0.08
C ARG A 224 -43.90 -7.97 0.79
N GLY A 225 -43.95 -8.44 2.04
CA GLY A 225 -42.78 -8.53 2.92
C GLY A 225 -41.72 -9.51 2.37
N MET A 226 -42.17 -10.66 1.87
CA MET A 226 -41.30 -11.71 1.33
C MET A 226 -40.61 -11.33 0.02
N ALA A 227 -41.13 -10.36 -0.74
CA ALA A 227 -40.48 -9.88 -1.96
C ALA A 227 -39.07 -9.30 -1.72
N GLY A 228 -38.79 -8.78 -0.51
CA GLY A 228 -37.45 -8.34 -0.11
C GLY A 228 -36.48 -9.53 0.06
N MET A 229 -36.95 -10.58 0.75
CA MET A 229 -36.19 -11.80 0.97
C MET A 229 -35.87 -12.53 -0.35
N GLU A 230 -36.83 -12.60 -1.28
CA GLU A 230 -36.62 -13.17 -2.62
C GLU A 230 -35.48 -12.45 -3.37
N ARG A 231 -35.41 -11.11 -3.29
CA ARG A 231 -34.32 -10.33 -3.89
C ARG A 231 -32.98 -10.62 -3.20
N GLY A 232 -32.98 -10.73 -1.87
CA GLY A 232 -31.81 -11.10 -1.07
C GLY A 232 -31.25 -12.47 -1.46
N LEU A 233 -32.11 -13.50 -1.54
CA LEU A 233 -31.72 -14.86 -1.98
C LEU A 233 -31.14 -14.86 -3.40
N LYS A 234 -31.74 -14.12 -4.34
CA LYS A 234 -31.22 -13.96 -5.70
C LYS A 234 -29.83 -13.32 -5.71
N GLN A 235 -29.61 -12.30 -4.88
CA GLN A 235 -28.30 -11.66 -4.74
C GLN A 235 -27.27 -12.63 -4.15
N ILE A 236 -27.64 -13.36 -3.09
CA ILE A 236 -26.80 -14.38 -2.46
C ILE A 236 -26.41 -15.48 -3.45
N ARG A 237 -27.37 -16.02 -4.20
CA ARG A 237 -27.11 -17.03 -5.24
C ARG A 237 -26.15 -16.48 -6.31
N LYS A 238 -26.33 -15.24 -6.76
CA LYS A 238 -25.42 -14.59 -7.71
C LYS A 238 -24.00 -14.43 -7.13
N MET A 239 -23.87 -14.09 -5.85
CA MET A 239 -22.57 -14.02 -5.17
C MET A 239 -21.92 -15.41 -5.09
N MET A 240 -22.66 -16.46 -4.71
CA MET A 240 -22.18 -17.85 -4.69
C MET A 240 -21.68 -18.29 -6.07
N GLU A 241 -22.44 -18.02 -7.14
CA GLU A 241 -22.03 -18.32 -8.51
C GLU A 241 -20.74 -17.55 -8.90
N ASN A 242 -20.64 -16.28 -8.53
CA ASN A 242 -19.45 -15.48 -8.80
C ASN A 242 -18.21 -15.98 -8.05
N ILE A 243 -18.38 -16.44 -6.80
CA ILE A 243 -17.31 -17.01 -5.97
C ILE A 243 -16.87 -18.37 -6.56
N SER A 244 -17.83 -19.22 -6.93
CA SER A 244 -17.57 -20.49 -7.61
C SER A 244 -16.82 -20.30 -8.94
N LYS A 245 -17.22 -19.32 -9.76
CA LYS A 245 -16.49 -18.95 -11.00
C LYS A 245 -15.05 -18.47 -10.75
N LYS A 246 -14.75 -17.95 -9.56
CA LYS A 246 -13.40 -17.57 -9.15
C LYS A 246 -12.60 -18.75 -8.56
N GLY A 247 -13.16 -19.97 -8.59
CA GLY A 247 -12.50 -21.19 -8.12
C GLY A 247 -12.45 -21.30 -6.60
N ILE A 248 -13.39 -20.68 -5.89
CA ILE A 248 -13.58 -20.85 -4.44
C ILE A 248 -14.81 -21.73 -4.27
N THR A 249 -14.65 -22.86 -3.61
CA THR A 249 -15.76 -23.78 -3.32
C THR A 249 -16.72 -23.10 -2.36
N VAL A 250 -18.00 -23.07 -2.73
CA VAL A 250 -19.05 -22.60 -1.83
C VAL A 250 -19.50 -23.78 -0.98
N PRO A 251 -19.60 -23.63 0.36
CA PRO A 251 -20.08 -24.68 1.25
C PRO A 251 -21.43 -25.27 0.80
N GLY A 252 -21.60 -26.59 0.89
CA GLY A 252 -22.80 -27.29 0.36
C GLY A 252 -24.08 -27.02 1.16
N ASP A 253 -23.93 -26.78 2.46
CA ASP A 253 -24.95 -26.28 3.39
C ASP A 253 -25.54 -24.95 2.90
N ALA A 254 -24.71 -24.02 2.42
CA ALA A 254 -25.16 -22.74 1.88
C ALA A 254 -26.11 -22.89 0.69
N GLN A 255 -25.78 -23.82 -0.22
CA GLN A 255 -26.61 -24.09 -1.39
C GLN A 255 -27.94 -24.75 -1.00
N THR A 256 -27.90 -25.63 0.00
CA THR A 256 -29.09 -26.28 0.56
C THR A 256 -30.01 -25.24 1.20
N LEU A 257 -29.46 -24.38 2.07
CA LEU A 257 -30.19 -23.32 2.75
C LEU A 257 -30.90 -22.36 1.78
N VAL A 258 -30.17 -21.87 0.78
CA VAL A 258 -30.74 -20.97 -0.25
C VAL A 258 -31.84 -21.65 -1.06
N ASN A 259 -31.70 -22.95 -1.35
CA ASN A 259 -32.71 -23.70 -2.09
C ASN A 259 -33.98 -23.95 -1.26
N GLU A 260 -33.84 -24.27 0.02
CA GLU A 260 -34.97 -24.51 0.93
C GLU A 260 -35.75 -23.23 1.20
N LEU A 261 -35.06 -22.11 1.46
CA LEU A 261 -35.69 -20.80 1.61
C LEU A 261 -36.38 -20.34 0.32
N GLN A 262 -35.78 -20.61 -0.85
CA GLN A 262 -36.40 -20.30 -2.14
C GLN A 262 -37.66 -21.14 -2.36
N ALA A 263 -37.62 -22.44 -2.05
CA ALA A 263 -38.78 -23.32 -2.16
C ALA A 263 -39.93 -22.87 -1.24
N ALA A 264 -39.62 -22.53 0.01
CA ALA A 264 -40.60 -22.00 0.96
C ALA A 264 -41.24 -20.68 0.48
N LEU A 265 -40.43 -19.75 -0.06
CA LEU A 265 -40.93 -18.51 -0.65
C LEU A 265 -41.83 -18.76 -1.86
N ASP A 266 -41.49 -19.73 -2.71
CA ASP A 266 -42.28 -20.08 -3.88
C ASP A 266 -43.65 -20.68 -3.47
N THR A 267 -43.69 -21.50 -2.42
CA THR A 267 -44.94 -21.99 -1.80
C THR A 267 -45.82 -20.83 -1.34
N VAL A 268 -45.28 -19.89 -0.55
CA VAL A 268 -46.05 -18.74 -0.04
C VAL A 268 -46.52 -17.84 -1.19
N LYS A 269 -45.68 -17.65 -2.21
CA LYS A 269 -46.01 -16.81 -3.38
C LYS A 269 -47.12 -17.42 -4.24
N GLY A 270 -47.11 -18.74 -4.41
CA GLY A 270 -48.09 -19.49 -5.20
C GLY A 270 -49.46 -19.62 -4.52
N ALA A 271 -49.52 -19.60 -3.19
CA ALA A 271 -50.75 -19.87 -2.46
C ALA A 271 -51.81 -18.75 -2.58
N THR A 272 -53.10 -19.13 -2.69
CA THR A 272 -54.22 -18.18 -2.82
C THR A 272 -54.99 -17.95 -1.51
N GLU A 273 -54.86 -18.88 -0.57
CA GLU A 273 -55.55 -18.92 0.74
C GLU A 273 -54.56 -19.35 1.83
N PHE A 274 -54.84 -19.03 3.11
CA PHE A 274 -54.04 -19.50 4.23
C PHE A 274 -54.25 -21.00 4.44
N SER A 275 -53.22 -21.80 4.22
CA SER A 275 -53.23 -23.25 4.39
C SER A 275 -52.11 -23.70 5.32
N GLU A 276 -52.19 -24.93 5.83
CA GLU A 276 -51.13 -25.59 6.62
C GLU A 276 -49.78 -25.58 5.87
N GLU A 277 -49.80 -25.64 4.54
CA GLU A 277 -48.58 -25.56 3.71
C GLU A 277 -47.91 -24.17 3.77
N ILE A 278 -48.69 -23.09 3.88
CA ILE A 278 -48.13 -21.75 4.11
C ILE A 278 -47.50 -21.66 5.48
N GLU A 279 -48.18 -22.17 6.51
CA GLU A 279 -47.69 -22.13 7.89
C GLU A 279 -46.37 -22.89 8.03
N ALA A 280 -46.28 -24.10 7.45
CA ALA A 280 -45.04 -24.86 7.38
C ALA A 280 -43.93 -24.12 6.59
N ALA A 281 -44.26 -23.47 5.47
CA ALA A 281 -43.29 -22.67 4.72
C ALA A 281 -42.82 -21.44 5.51
N MET A 282 -43.69 -20.82 6.31
CA MET A 282 -43.34 -19.72 7.19
C MET A 282 -42.40 -20.14 8.32
N GLU A 283 -42.64 -21.31 8.93
CA GLU A 283 -41.75 -21.89 9.95
C GLU A 283 -40.35 -22.09 9.36
N VAL A 284 -40.24 -22.69 8.17
CA VAL A 284 -38.95 -22.85 7.47
C VAL A 284 -38.29 -21.49 7.22
N ILE A 285 -39.03 -20.47 6.78
CA ILE A 285 -38.49 -19.12 6.55
C ILE A 285 -38.01 -18.47 7.83
N GLN A 286 -38.71 -18.67 8.95
CA GLN A 286 -38.36 -18.09 10.24
C GLN A 286 -37.13 -18.77 10.83
N ASP A 287 -37.10 -20.10 10.84
CA ASP A 287 -36.00 -20.88 11.40
C ASP A 287 -34.72 -20.63 10.62
N LYS A 288 -34.78 -20.79 9.30
CA LYS A 288 -33.62 -20.68 8.39
C LYS A 288 -33.30 -19.23 8.00
N GLY A 289 -34.17 -18.28 8.33
CA GLY A 289 -33.95 -16.87 8.03
C GLY A 289 -32.77 -16.28 8.81
N SER A 290 -32.48 -16.81 10.01
CA SER A 290 -31.33 -16.42 10.82
C SER A 290 -30.01 -16.90 10.19
N ASP A 291 -29.94 -18.17 9.81
CA ASP A 291 -28.81 -18.79 9.09
C ASP A 291 -28.50 -18.05 7.78
N LEU A 292 -29.52 -17.49 7.11
CA LEU A 292 -29.32 -16.71 5.89
C LEU A 292 -28.48 -15.45 6.14
N GLY A 293 -28.64 -14.81 7.31
CA GLY A 293 -27.86 -13.64 7.70
C GLY A 293 -26.39 -13.97 7.86
N GLU A 294 -26.09 -15.06 8.57
CA GLU A 294 -24.73 -15.57 8.76
C GLU A 294 -24.11 -15.99 7.41
N LEU A 295 -24.88 -16.69 6.58
CA LEU A 295 -24.45 -17.05 5.24
C LEU A 295 -24.13 -15.81 4.38
N GLY A 296 -24.95 -14.77 4.48
CA GLY A 296 -24.73 -13.50 3.79
C GLY A 296 -23.40 -12.85 4.16
N GLN A 297 -23.06 -12.83 5.46
CA GLN A 297 -21.77 -12.34 5.94
C GLN A 297 -20.61 -13.22 5.44
N ARG A 298 -20.74 -14.54 5.55
CA ARG A 298 -19.73 -15.51 5.09
C ARG A 298 -19.44 -15.38 3.60
N ILE A 299 -20.47 -15.26 2.78
CA ILE A 299 -20.34 -15.04 1.33
C ILE A 299 -19.66 -13.70 1.03
N GLY A 300 -20.01 -12.64 1.78
CA GLY A 300 -19.34 -11.34 1.66
C GLY A 300 -17.83 -11.45 1.95
N MET A 301 -17.43 -12.27 2.92
CA MET A 301 -16.03 -12.52 3.24
C MET A 301 -15.33 -13.35 2.17
N LEU A 302 -15.97 -14.41 1.65
CA LEU A 302 -15.45 -15.19 0.52
C LEU A 302 -15.25 -14.33 -0.73
N GLU A 303 -16.15 -13.37 -0.99
CA GLU A 303 -15.96 -12.42 -2.08
C GLU A 303 -14.72 -11.53 -1.86
N ARG A 304 -14.52 -11.00 -0.65
CA ARG A 304 -13.30 -10.25 -0.30
C ARG A 304 -12.05 -11.12 -0.45
N LEU A 305 -12.07 -12.36 0.02
CA LEU A 305 -10.97 -13.32 -0.13
C LEU A 305 -10.60 -13.52 -1.60
N SER A 306 -11.58 -13.54 -2.50
CA SER A 306 -11.32 -13.63 -3.94
C SER A 306 -10.56 -12.43 -4.50
N GLN A 307 -10.80 -11.23 -3.97
CA GLN A 307 -10.06 -10.02 -4.33
C GLN A 307 -8.66 -10.03 -3.72
N MET A 308 -8.56 -10.44 -2.45
CA MET A 308 -7.28 -10.58 -1.73
C MET A 308 -6.37 -11.61 -2.40
N THR A 309 -6.90 -12.75 -2.83
CA THR A 309 -6.16 -13.77 -3.58
C THR A 309 -5.45 -13.20 -4.81
N LYS A 310 -6.07 -12.24 -5.51
CA LYS A 310 -5.44 -11.55 -6.64
C LYS A 310 -4.31 -10.62 -6.19
N GLN A 311 -4.48 -9.91 -5.07
CA GLN A 311 -3.44 -9.04 -4.51
C GLN A 311 -2.24 -9.86 -4.04
N VAL A 312 -2.49 -10.93 -3.28
CA VAL A 312 -1.47 -11.88 -2.82
C VAL A 312 -0.72 -12.51 -4.00
N SER A 313 -1.43 -12.91 -5.05
CA SER A 313 -0.79 -13.41 -6.28
C SER A 313 0.13 -12.37 -6.94
N LYS A 314 -0.25 -11.09 -6.96
CA LYS A 314 0.59 -10.01 -7.47
C LYS A 314 1.82 -9.78 -6.59
N GLU A 315 1.66 -9.79 -5.27
CA GLU A 315 2.79 -9.64 -4.34
C GLU A 315 3.75 -10.83 -4.46
N PHE A 316 3.28 -12.08 -4.53
CA PHE A 316 4.16 -13.22 -4.82
C PHE A 316 4.89 -13.09 -6.15
N ALA A 317 4.23 -12.60 -7.22
CA ALA A 317 4.90 -12.38 -8.50
C ALA A 317 6.02 -11.32 -8.40
N LYS A 318 5.76 -10.24 -7.65
CA LYS A 318 6.73 -9.17 -7.38
C LYS A 318 7.90 -9.66 -6.53
N ILE A 319 7.63 -10.38 -5.43
CA ILE A 319 8.60 -11.04 -4.57
C ILE A 319 9.50 -11.97 -5.39
N ASN A 320 8.91 -12.89 -6.16
CA ASN A 320 9.67 -13.81 -7.02
C ASN A 320 10.55 -13.08 -8.04
N SER A 321 10.06 -11.98 -8.62
CA SER A 321 10.86 -11.12 -9.51
C SER A 321 12.05 -10.50 -8.77
N MET A 322 11.86 -9.99 -7.56
CA MET A 322 12.94 -9.41 -6.75
C MET A 322 13.95 -10.46 -6.32
N VAL A 323 13.50 -11.62 -5.85
CA VAL A 323 14.36 -12.78 -5.52
C VAL A 323 15.21 -13.15 -6.74
N ALA A 324 14.60 -13.31 -7.92
CA ALA A 324 15.33 -13.63 -9.14
C ALA A 324 16.36 -12.56 -9.54
N LYS A 325 16.02 -11.27 -9.37
CA LYS A 325 16.97 -10.16 -9.61
C LYS A 325 18.12 -10.18 -8.61
N VAL A 326 17.85 -10.38 -7.32
CA VAL A 326 18.86 -10.47 -6.26
C VAL A 326 19.77 -11.67 -6.51
N LYS A 327 19.22 -12.84 -6.81
CA LYS A 327 19.96 -14.06 -7.14
C LYS A 327 20.94 -13.90 -8.30
N LYS A 328 20.55 -13.15 -9.34
CA LYS A 328 21.42 -12.84 -10.50
C LYS A 328 22.47 -11.77 -10.21
N SER A 329 22.26 -10.95 -9.18
CA SER A 329 23.19 -9.88 -8.80
C SER A 329 24.52 -10.46 -8.30
N LYS A 330 25.56 -9.60 -8.20
CA LYS A 330 26.82 -10.01 -7.58
C LYS A 330 26.62 -10.36 -6.09
N ALA A 331 25.80 -9.57 -5.38
CA ALA A 331 25.51 -9.79 -3.97
C ALA A 331 24.84 -11.15 -3.76
N GLY A 332 23.79 -11.47 -4.51
CA GLY A 332 23.11 -12.77 -4.38
C GLY A 332 23.98 -13.97 -4.74
N ARG A 333 25.03 -13.81 -5.56
CA ARG A 333 26.02 -14.86 -5.80
C ARG A 333 27.02 -15.01 -4.67
N GLU A 334 27.45 -13.90 -4.06
CA GLU A 334 28.36 -13.92 -2.89
C GLU A 334 27.62 -14.42 -1.62
N PHE A 335 26.33 -14.11 -1.48
CA PHE A 335 25.49 -14.46 -0.33
C PHE A 335 24.35 -15.42 -0.72
N ALA A 336 24.71 -16.52 -1.39
CA ALA A 336 23.74 -17.48 -1.91
C ALA A 336 22.86 -18.13 -0.83
N GLU A 337 23.40 -18.33 0.38
CA GLU A 337 22.65 -18.89 1.51
C GLU A 337 21.57 -17.93 2.03
N ALA A 338 21.88 -16.63 2.12
CA ALA A 338 20.89 -15.61 2.50
C ALA A 338 19.75 -15.54 1.47
N VAL A 339 20.07 -15.63 0.17
CA VAL A 339 19.06 -15.73 -0.90
C VAL A 339 18.22 -17.00 -0.76
N ALA A 340 18.85 -18.15 -0.45
CA ALA A 340 18.14 -19.41 -0.25
C ALA A 340 17.19 -19.36 0.96
N ASN A 341 17.57 -18.65 2.04
CA ASN A 341 16.67 -18.43 3.18
C ASN A 341 15.45 -17.62 2.76
N VAL A 342 15.64 -16.51 2.05
CA VAL A 342 14.51 -15.73 1.51
C VAL A 342 13.63 -16.59 0.61
N GLU A 343 14.21 -17.41 -0.28
CA GLU A 343 13.46 -18.37 -1.10
C GLU A 343 12.63 -19.34 -0.23
N GLY A 344 13.20 -19.82 0.87
CA GLY A 344 12.52 -20.66 1.86
C GLY A 344 11.37 -19.95 2.58
N GLU A 345 11.56 -18.70 3.02
CA GLU A 345 10.52 -17.87 3.65
C GLU A 345 9.36 -17.60 2.70
N VAL A 346 9.66 -17.30 1.44
CA VAL A 346 8.65 -17.13 0.37
C VAL A 346 7.88 -18.43 0.14
N GLY A 347 8.58 -19.57 0.14
CA GLY A 347 7.97 -20.89 0.02
C GLY A 347 7.03 -21.21 1.17
N ALA A 348 7.46 -20.95 2.41
CA ALA A 348 6.65 -21.14 3.62
C ALA A 348 5.41 -20.23 3.62
N LEU A 349 5.58 -18.94 3.31
CA LEU A 349 4.47 -17.99 3.21
C LEU A 349 3.45 -18.42 2.15
N LYS A 350 3.91 -18.94 1.02
CA LYS A 350 3.04 -19.48 -0.03
C LYS A 350 2.28 -20.73 0.43
N ALA A 351 2.93 -21.62 1.17
CA ALA A 351 2.28 -22.82 1.70
C ALA A 351 1.19 -22.46 2.71
N GLU A 352 1.45 -21.51 3.62
CA GLU A 352 0.45 -21.06 4.60
C GLU A 352 -0.73 -20.35 3.93
N TRP A 353 -0.46 -19.52 2.91
CA TRP A 353 -1.51 -18.89 2.10
C TRP A 353 -2.45 -19.93 1.46
N GLU A 354 -1.89 -20.98 0.84
CA GLU A 354 -2.71 -22.04 0.24
C GLU A 354 -3.43 -22.89 1.30
N ARG A 355 -2.84 -23.07 2.49
CA ARG A 355 -3.48 -23.74 3.63
C ARG A 355 -4.73 -23.00 4.07
N MET A 356 -4.61 -21.70 4.35
CA MET A 356 -5.73 -20.82 4.71
C MET A 356 -6.79 -20.79 3.61
N ARG A 357 -6.38 -20.61 2.34
CA ARG A 357 -7.33 -20.62 1.22
C ARG A 357 -8.14 -21.92 1.17
N SER A 358 -7.52 -23.05 1.50
CA SER A 358 -8.19 -24.35 1.55
C SER A 358 -9.10 -24.47 2.77
N ALA A 359 -8.67 -24.00 3.94
CA ALA A 359 -9.47 -24.01 5.18
C ALA A 359 -10.74 -23.17 5.04
N VAL A 360 -10.63 -21.97 4.47
CA VAL A 360 -11.78 -21.10 4.18
C VAL A 360 -12.73 -21.73 3.16
N ALA A 361 -12.20 -22.38 2.12
CA ALA A 361 -13.02 -23.08 1.13
C ALA A 361 -13.72 -24.33 1.70
N ALA A 362 -13.11 -25.00 2.69
CA ALA A 362 -13.71 -26.09 3.44
C ALA A 362 -14.72 -25.59 4.49
N GLY A 363 -14.68 -24.30 4.80
CA GLY A 363 -15.54 -23.70 5.81
C GLY A 363 -15.12 -24.01 7.25
N GLU A 364 -13.84 -24.28 7.46
CA GLU A 364 -13.25 -24.59 8.77
C GLU A 364 -12.80 -23.34 9.54
N GLU A 365 -12.60 -22.22 8.84
CA GLU A 365 -12.20 -20.93 9.42
C GLU A 365 -13.35 -19.93 9.40
N ASP A 366 -13.47 -19.20 10.50
CA ASP A 366 -14.43 -18.11 10.65
C ASP A 366 -13.89 -16.81 10.04
N GLY A 367 -14.77 -15.82 9.95
CA GLY A 367 -14.45 -14.53 9.33
C GLY A 367 -13.26 -13.78 9.94
N ASP A 368 -13.11 -13.90 11.25
CA ASP A 368 -12.04 -13.23 11.99
C ASP A 368 -10.67 -13.87 11.72
N ASP A 369 -10.61 -15.20 11.58
CA ASP A 369 -9.38 -15.93 11.24
C ASP A 369 -8.81 -15.47 9.89
N ILE A 370 -9.69 -15.17 8.92
CA ILE A 370 -9.28 -14.66 7.61
C ILE A 370 -8.59 -13.30 7.76
N ARG A 371 -9.12 -12.41 8.60
CA ARG A 371 -8.56 -11.07 8.78
C ARG A 371 -7.20 -11.13 9.44
N ASP A 372 -7.06 -11.88 10.52
CA ASP A 372 -5.81 -12.01 11.27
C ASP A 372 -4.73 -12.66 10.42
N THR A 373 -5.11 -13.69 9.64
CA THR A 373 -4.17 -14.33 8.69
C THR A 373 -3.70 -13.37 7.61
N MET A 374 -4.55 -12.43 7.16
CA MET A 374 -4.16 -11.42 6.18
C MET A 374 -3.17 -10.41 6.76
N GLU A 375 -3.36 -9.97 8.01
CA GLU A 375 -2.42 -9.08 8.69
C GLU A 375 -1.06 -9.76 8.85
N TRP A 376 -1.05 -11.01 9.32
CA TRP A 376 0.14 -11.85 9.41
C TRP A 376 0.83 -12.03 8.04
N PHE A 377 0.06 -12.27 6.97
CA PHE A 377 0.59 -12.42 5.62
C PHE A 377 1.36 -11.16 5.19
N PHE A 378 0.77 -9.97 5.38
CA PHE A 378 1.39 -8.71 4.95
C PHE A 378 2.58 -8.31 5.81
N GLU A 379 2.54 -8.61 7.11
CA GLU A 379 3.72 -8.49 7.98
C GLU A 379 4.87 -9.34 7.44
N ARG A 380 4.60 -10.61 7.09
CA ARG A 380 5.61 -11.52 6.56
C ARG A 380 6.12 -11.13 5.17
N VAL A 381 5.26 -10.56 4.32
CA VAL A 381 5.69 -9.92 3.07
C VAL A 381 6.65 -8.77 3.36
N GLY A 382 6.36 -7.95 4.37
CA GLY A 382 7.25 -6.89 4.85
C GLY A 382 8.62 -7.40 5.27
N ASP A 383 8.67 -8.50 6.03
CA ASP A 383 9.93 -9.17 6.40
C ASP A 383 10.74 -9.61 5.18
N ILE A 384 10.09 -10.30 4.24
CA ILE A 384 10.75 -10.77 3.01
C ILE A 384 11.33 -9.60 2.21
N HIS A 385 10.60 -8.47 2.14
CA HIS A 385 11.08 -7.25 1.52
C HIS A 385 12.33 -6.70 2.21
N ARG A 386 12.34 -6.66 3.56
CA ARG A 386 13.50 -6.24 4.35
C ARG A 386 14.68 -7.18 4.12
N SER A 387 14.49 -8.49 4.19
CA SER A 387 15.51 -9.50 3.94
C SER A 387 16.12 -9.38 2.53
N LEU A 388 15.31 -9.14 1.51
CA LEU A 388 15.78 -8.91 0.14
C LEU A 388 16.66 -7.65 0.03
N GLU A 389 16.31 -6.59 0.75
CA GLU A 389 17.07 -5.35 0.75
C GLU A 389 18.39 -5.50 1.52
N LEU A 390 18.37 -6.21 2.65
CA LEU A 390 19.58 -6.59 3.39
C LEU A 390 20.56 -7.35 2.48
N VAL A 391 20.10 -8.31 1.69
CA VAL A 391 20.98 -9.02 0.73
C VAL A 391 21.58 -8.07 -0.31
N ARG A 392 20.87 -7.02 -0.75
CA ARG A 392 21.44 -6.00 -1.64
C ARG A 392 22.51 -5.18 -0.93
N GLN A 393 22.26 -4.77 0.30
CA GLN A 393 23.18 -3.99 1.13
C GLN A 393 24.46 -4.78 1.44
N LEU A 394 24.36 -6.08 1.70
CA LEU A 394 25.51 -6.98 1.85
C LEU A 394 26.47 -6.90 0.65
N GLY A 395 25.96 -6.71 -0.56
CA GLY A 395 26.78 -6.48 -1.74
C GLY A 395 27.65 -5.22 -1.68
N SER A 396 27.15 -4.17 -1.04
CA SER A 396 27.90 -2.93 -0.76
C SER A 396 28.91 -3.15 0.36
N ILE A 397 28.54 -3.88 1.41
CA ILE A 397 29.42 -4.23 2.53
C ILE A 397 30.59 -5.10 2.04
N SER A 398 30.35 -6.10 1.19
CA SER A 398 31.40 -6.89 0.54
C SER A 398 32.41 -6.02 -0.22
N LYS A 399 31.95 -4.95 -0.90
CA LYS A 399 32.86 -4.00 -1.57
C LYS A 399 33.64 -3.18 -0.55
N MET A 400 32.99 -2.76 0.53
CA MET A 400 33.60 -1.99 1.62
C MET A 400 34.69 -2.80 2.31
N ILE A 401 34.42 -4.06 2.66
CA ILE A 401 35.40 -5.01 3.21
C ILE A 401 36.61 -5.14 2.27
N LYS A 402 36.37 -5.31 0.95
CA LYS A 402 37.45 -5.39 -0.05
C LYS A 402 38.25 -4.08 -0.17
N SER A 403 37.61 -2.92 0.05
CA SER A 403 38.32 -1.64 0.13
C SER A 403 39.17 -1.58 1.39
N ALA A 404 38.60 -1.97 2.53
CA ALA A 404 39.28 -1.98 3.81
C ALA A 404 40.50 -2.91 3.83
N ASP A 405 40.42 -4.10 3.25
CA ASP A 405 41.58 -5.00 3.10
C ASP A 405 42.73 -4.33 2.30
N LYS A 406 42.39 -3.58 1.24
CA LYS A 406 43.41 -2.84 0.45
C LYS A 406 44.01 -1.69 1.24
N GLU A 407 43.20 -0.98 2.01
CA GLU A 407 43.62 0.15 2.82
C GLU A 407 44.50 -0.29 4.00
N ILE A 408 44.15 -1.40 4.65
CA ILE A 408 45.00 -2.09 5.64
C ILE A 408 46.36 -2.44 5.02
N ALA A 409 46.39 -3.03 3.82
CA ALA A 409 47.65 -3.36 3.16
C ALA A 409 48.49 -2.12 2.78
N MET A 410 47.85 -0.96 2.56
CA MET A 410 48.55 0.31 2.36
C MET A 410 49.05 0.89 3.69
N ALA A 411 48.25 0.83 4.75
CA ALA A 411 48.62 1.26 6.10
C ALA A 411 49.82 0.46 6.63
N GLU A 412 49.85 -0.86 6.41
CA GLU A 412 51.02 -1.70 6.74
C GLU A 412 52.31 -1.22 6.09
N LYS A 413 52.25 -0.86 4.80
CA LYS A 413 53.41 -0.36 4.06
C LYS A 413 53.88 0.99 4.60
N GLU A 414 52.94 1.87 4.96
CA GLU A 414 53.26 3.18 5.50
C GLU A 414 53.80 3.08 6.93
N ILE A 415 53.21 2.24 7.79
CA ILE A 415 53.74 1.91 9.12
C ILE A 415 55.17 1.39 9.00
N ALA A 416 55.43 0.43 8.10
CA ALA A 416 56.77 -0.09 7.85
C ALA A 416 57.75 1.00 7.38
N ARG A 417 57.28 1.99 6.61
CA ARG A 417 58.08 3.13 6.17
C ARG A 417 58.39 4.10 7.33
N GLN A 418 57.40 4.44 8.16
CA GLN A 418 57.61 5.31 9.32
C GLN A 418 58.50 4.64 10.37
N ARG A 419 58.35 3.32 10.56
CA ARG A 419 59.24 2.50 11.39
C ARG A 419 60.69 2.56 10.88
N LYS A 420 60.91 2.41 9.57
CA LYS A 420 62.24 2.59 8.94
C LYS A 420 62.80 4.00 9.11
N ALA A 421 61.93 5.01 9.24
CA ALA A 421 62.32 6.39 9.54
C ALA A 421 62.58 6.63 11.04
N GLY A 422 62.55 5.61 11.88
CA GLY A 422 62.85 5.69 13.32
C GLY A 422 61.73 6.31 14.15
N LYS A 423 60.52 6.40 13.62
CA LYS A 423 59.36 6.94 14.35
C LYS A 423 58.66 5.85 15.16
N ASP A 424 58.12 6.23 16.30
CA ASP A 424 57.28 5.34 17.10
C ASP A 424 55.93 5.10 16.40
N VAL A 425 55.67 3.83 16.09
CA VAL A 425 54.48 3.36 15.37
C VAL A 425 53.65 2.38 16.21
N THR A 426 53.95 2.22 17.50
CA THR A 426 53.36 1.18 18.35
C THR A 426 51.82 1.26 18.37
N LYS A 427 51.27 2.46 18.63
CA LYS A 427 49.81 2.67 18.64
C LYS A 427 49.15 2.48 17.26
N LEU A 428 49.84 2.79 16.17
CA LEU A 428 49.33 2.52 14.82
C LEU A 428 49.23 1.02 14.54
N GLU A 429 50.17 0.23 15.05
CA GLU A 429 50.15 -1.24 14.91
C GLU A 429 49.04 -1.87 15.73
N GLU A 430 48.77 -1.36 16.94
CA GLU A 430 47.65 -1.76 17.78
C GLU A 430 46.30 -1.48 17.09
N LEU A 431 46.10 -0.24 16.59
CA LEU A 431 44.88 0.16 15.87
C LEU A 431 44.70 -0.64 14.58
N LEU A 432 45.77 -0.89 13.83
CA LEU A 432 45.73 -1.74 12.63
C LEU A 432 45.32 -3.18 12.98
N SER A 433 45.82 -3.73 14.09
CA SER A 433 45.45 -5.06 14.56
C SER A 433 43.97 -5.11 14.97
N ALA A 434 43.49 -4.08 15.68
CA ALA A 434 42.07 -3.96 16.05
C ALA A 434 41.17 -3.87 14.81
N ALA A 435 41.54 -3.05 13.81
CA ALA A 435 40.79 -2.92 12.55
C ALA A 435 40.70 -4.26 11.80
N LYS A 436 41.80 -5.02 11.73
CA LYS A 436 41.82 -6.35 11.12
C LYS A 436 40.90 -7.33 11.84
N ALA A 437 40.92 -7.33 13.18
CA ALA A 437 40.05 -8.17 13.99
C ALA A 437 38.57 -7.84 13.71
N LYS A 438 38.21 -6.55 13.71
CA LYS A 438 36.83 -6.11 13.44
C LYS A 438 36.37 -6.39 12.02
N ILE A 439 37.23 -6.26 11.01
CA ILE A 439 36.90 -6.71 9.64
C ILE A 439 36.69 -8.21 9.57
N ALA A 440 37.45 -9.01 10.34
CA ALA A 440 37.22 -10.44 10.42
C ALA A 440 35.87 -10.75 11.09
N GLU A 441 35.48 -10.02 12.12
CA GLU A 441 34.15 -10.12 12.74
C GLU A 441 33.04 -9.75 11.74
N VAL A 442 33.18 -8.65 10.99
CA VAL A 442 32.21 -8.27 9.94
C VAL A 442 32.12 -9.35 8.84
N LYS A 443 33.26 -9.91 8.42
CA LYS A 443 33.29 -11.03 7.44
C LYS A 443 32.59 -12.27 7.99
N ALA A 444 32.80 -12.59 9.25
CA ALA A 444 32.15 -13.73 9.91
C ALA A 444 30.65 -13.51 10.01
N LEU A 445 30.22 -12.35 10.53
CA LEU A 445 28.81 -12.00 10.70
C LEU A 445 28.06 -11.99 9.37
N THR A 446 28.63 -11.38 8.33
CA THR A 446 28.00 -11.36 6.99
C THR A 446 27.95 -12.74 6.31
N SER A 447 28.69 -13.72 6.82
CA SER A 447 28.64 -15.11 6.38
C SER A 447 27.70 -15.98 7.23
N GLU A 448 27.23 -15.47 8.37
CA GLU A 448 26.38 -16.21 9.30
C GLU A 448 24.91 -16.21 8.84
N ARG A 449 24.22 -17.32 9.14
CA ARG A 449 22.83 -17.51 8.74
C ARG A 449 21.91 -16.70 9.64
N GLY A 450 21.23 -15.71 9.07
CA GLY A 450 20.28 -14.88 9.82
C GLY A 450 20.97 -13.89 10.76
N PHE A 451 22.12 -13.34 10.35
CA PHE A 451 22.80 -12.32 11.12
C PHE A 451 21.89 -11.12 11.39
N ASP A 452 22.07 -10.49 12.55
CA ASP A 452 21.34 -9.31 12.95
C ASP A 452 21.92 -8.05 12.26
N PRO A 453 21.11 -7.27 11.54
CA PRO A 453 21.53 -5.98 11.00
C PRO A 453 22.10 -5.01 12.05
N ASP A 454 21.62 -5.06 13.29
CA ASP A 454 22.05 -4.17 14.37
C ASP A 454 23.46 -4.51 14.87
N ASP A 455 23.82 -5.80 14.90
CA ASP A 455 25.19 -6.25 15.22
C ASP A 455 26.18 -5.78 14.16
N LEU A 456 25.78 -5.87 12.88
CA LEU A 456 26.60 -5.38 11.77
C LEU A 456 26.81 -3.88 11.87
N PHE A 457 25.76 -3.12 12.19
CA PHE A 457 25.86 -1.68 12.36
C PHE A 457 26.79 -1.30 13.50
N SER A 458 26.71 -2.01 14.64
CA SER A 458 27.60 -1.84 15.78
C SER A 458 29.07 -2.06 15.40
N LEU A 459 29.38 -3.16 14.71
CA LEU A 459 30.73 -3.44 14.21
C LEU A 459 31.25 -2.38 13.24
N MET A 460 30.38 -1.87 12.37
CA MET A 460 30.73 -0.81 11.42
C MET A 460 31.03 0.53 12.11
N GLN A 461 30.34 0.86 13.22
CA GLN A 461 30.65 2.04 14.03
C GLN A 461 32.00 1.92 14.73
N GLU A 462 32.29 0.77 15.34
CA GLU A 462 33.58 0.50 15.96
C GLU A 462 34.72 0.58 14.94
N LEU A 463 34.51 0.02 13.74
CA LEU A 463 35.49 0.11 12.65
C LEU A 463 35.78 1.56 12.26
N ARG A 464 34.74 2.39 12.20
CA ARG A 464 34.86 3.82 11.91
C ARG A 464 35.66 4.54 12.99
N GLN A 465 35.37 4.28 14.27
CA GLN A 465 36.11 4.87 15.38
C GLN A 465 37.60 4.50 15.32
N ILE A 466 37.94 3.22 15.08
CA ILE A 466 39.33 2.77 14.92
C ILE A 466 39.99 3.48 13.72
N GLY A 467 39.25 3.67 12.63
CA GLY A 467 39.73 4.40 11.45
C GLY A 467 40.07 5.85 11.74
N ASP A 468 39.20 6.56 12.47
CA ASP A 468 39.40 7.95 12.88
C ASP A 468 40.62 8.08 13.82
N GLU A 469 40.73 7.22 14.84
CA GLU A 469 41.87 7.18 15.75
C GLU A 469 43.20 6.85 15.03
N ALA A 470 43.17 5.93 14.06
CA ALA A 470 44.34 5.59 13.25
C ALA A 470 44.77 6.73 12.33
N HIS A 471 43.81 7.51 11.82
CA HIS A 471 44.09 8.69 11.01
C HIS A 471 44.82 9.76 11.82
N ASP A 472 44.29 10.10 13.00
CA ASP A 472 44.88 11.09 13.91
C ASP A 472 46.29 10.68 14.34
N GLU A 473 46.47 9.41 14.67
CA GLU A 473 47.77 8.86 15.07
C GLU A 473 48.77 8.89 13.90
N LEU A 474 48.32 8.65 12.67
CA LEU A 474 49.18 8.74 11.48
C LEU A 474 49.56 10.19 11.16
N GLU A 475 48.66 11.15 11.31
CA GLU A 475 48.99 12.58 11.18
C GLU A 475 50.03 13.00 12.23
N ARG A 476 49.89 12.53 13.47
CA ARG A 476 50.84 12.74 14.57
C ARG A 476 52.22 12.15 14.24
N VAL A 477 52.29 10.86 13.91
CA VAL A 477 53.57 10.17 13.60
C VAL A 477 54.19 10.74 12.32
N SER A 478 53.41 11.10 11.31
CA SER A 478 53.97 11.66 10.07
C SER A 478 54.58 13.06 10.26
N GLY A 479 54.28 13.77 11.36
CA GLY A 479 54.70 15.16 11.59
C GLY A 479 53.98 16.16 10.68
N LYS A 480 52.92 15.72 9.99
CA LYS A 480 52.14 16.58 9.09
C LYS A 480 51.24 17.56 9.84
N ALA A 481 50.76 17.17 11.04
CA ALA A 481 50.03 18.07 11.92
C ALA A 481 50.91 19.26 12.35
N ASP A 482 52.16 19.00 12.73
CA ASP A 482 53.11 20.03 13.14
C ASP A 482 53.45 20.97 11.99
N THR A 483 53.65 20.45 10.77
CA THR A 483 53.96 21.31 9.61
C THR A 483 52.76 22.14 9.14
N LYS A 484 51.52 21.66 9.26
CA LYS A 484 50.30 22.48 9.03
C LYS A 484 50.18 23.59 10.08
N ASN A 485 50.39 23.28 11.36
CA ASN A 485 50.31 24.25 12.45
C ASN A 485 51.47 25.26 12.40
N LEU A 486 52.68 24.83 12.02
CA LEU A 486 53.82 25.72 11.77
C LEU A 486 53.56 26.61 10.55
N GLY A 487 52.98 26.07 9.47
CA GLY A 487 52.58 26.84 8.30
C GLY A 487 51.52 27.90 8.63
N ALA A 488 50.49 27.53 9.40
CA ALA A 488 49.44 28.44 9.83
C ALA A 488 49.99 29.55 10.75
N SER A 489 50.85 29.20 11.70
CA SER A 489 51.49 30.17 12.61
C SER A 489 52.50 31.07 11.90
N VAL A 490 53.25 30.57 10.91
CA VAL A 490 54.12 31.39 10.06
C VAL A 490 53.30 32.34 9.19
N ILE A 491 52.19 31.88 8.60
CA ILE A 491 51.27 32.74 7.83
C ILE A 491 50.62 33.80 8.74
N GLN A 492 50.23 33.43 9.96
CA GLN A 492 49.67 34.35 10.93
C GLN A 492 50.71 35.38 11.38
N ALA A 493 51.94 34.97 11.68
CA ALA A 493 53.06 35.86 12.00
C ALA A 493 53.42 36.81 10.85
N LEU A 494 53.41 36.32 9.60
CA LEU A 494 53.61 37.15 8.41
C LEU A 494 52.47 38.14 8.19
N THR A 495 51.23 37.72 8.47
CA THR A 495 50.04 38.59 8.40
C THR A 495 50.09 39.68 9.47
N TRP A 496 50.48 39.36 10.70
CA TRP A 496 50.64 40.35 11.79
C TRP A 496 51.73 41.37 11.46
N ARG A 497 52.87 40.91 10.95
CA ARG A 497 53.97 41.79 10.49
C ARG A 497 53.55 42.70 9.34
N ARG A 498 52.68 42.23 8.44
CA ARG A 498 52.12 43.03 7.33
C ARG A 498 51.13 44.09 7.82
N MET A 499 50.44 43.83 8.94
CA MET A 499 49.50 44.77 9.55
C MET A 499 50.18 45.78 10.51
N GLY A 500 51.51 45.71 10.67
CA GLY A 500 52.27 46.68 11.46
C GLY A 500 52.22 46.45 12.97
N PHE A 501 51.85 45.25 13.42
CA PHE A 501 51.97 44.82 14.82
C PHE A 501 53.36 44.27 15.13
#